data_AF-W3WPF2-F1
#
_entry.id   AF-W3WPF2-F1
#
_cell.length_a   1.000
_cell.length_b   1.000
_cell.length_c   1.000
_cell.angle_alpha   90.00
_cell.angle_beta   90.00
_cell.angle_gamma   90.00
#
_symmetry.space_group_name_H-M   'P 1'
#
loop_
_entity.id
_entity.type
_entity.pdbx_description
1 polymer ?
#
loop_
_entity_poly.entity_id
_entity_poly.type
_entity_poly.pdbx_seq_one_letter_code
_entity_poly.pdbx_strand_id
1 'polypeptide(L)'
;MSGYTRNEVIEAVRSFYTFLAGLPRLSADDILDPPEQGWPDLTDAYLAALGKTPVVCDLLRHLPYIRPNGQNNQQIAPWTTATNYTDSTTRWTLNRGLIDGNLAPIGAGDVPPHVAVLTSGSAITDFIQQERPERSEPAQDSPDAWRAYHTRPAEEFFEEWKDKYRTLEWAPLIENADDGVVISYDAGSEEVRQIYRDHGWPDRFDRAACADAIRRWEGNTSNYEL
;
A
#
# COMPACT_ATOMS: atom_id res chain seq x y z
N MET A 1 5.76 -22.12 17.01
CA MET A 1 5.45 -20.91 16.21
C MET A 1 6.71 -20.56 15.45
N SER A 2 6.78 -20.91 14.16
CA SER A 2 7.86 -20.42 13.31
C SER A 2 7.64 -18.91 13.18
N GLY A 3 8.54 -18.09 13.72
CA GLY A 3 8.49 -16.66 13.45
C GLY A 3 8.62 -16.44 11.95
N TYR A 4 7.91 -15.44 11.40
CA TYR A 4 8.07 -15.05 10.00
C TYR A 4 9.54 -14.78 9.70
N THR A 5 10.04 -15.37 8.64
CA THR A 5 11.36 -15.06 8.12
C THR A 5 11.28 -13.75 7.35
N ARG A 6 12.36 -12.97 7.42
CA ARG A 6 12.55 -11.75 6.62
C ARG A 6 12.20 -11.97 5.15
N ASN A 7 12.60 -13.12 4.60
CA ASN A 7 12.42 -13.44 3.19
C ASN A 7 10.95 -13.68 2.84
N GLU A 8 10.15 -14.31 3.70
CA GLU A 8 8.71 -14.48 3.46
C GLU A 8 7.99 -13.13 3.33
N VAL A 9 8.37 -12.14 4.15
CA VAL A 9 7.79 -10.79 4.05
C VAL A 9 8.23 -10.10 2.76
N ILE A 10 9.51 -10.21 2.39
CA ILE A 10 10.05 -9.64 1.14
C ILE A 10 9.32 -10.24 -0.08
N GLU A 11 9.17 -11.57 -0.12
CA GLU A 11 8.48 -12.24 -1.22
C GLU A 11 6.98 -11.89 -1.27
N ALA A 12 6.32 -11.77 -0.11
CA ALA A 12 4.91 -11.35 -0.05
C ALA A 12 4.72 -9.93 -0.63
N VAL A 13 5.55 -8.97 -0.23
CA VAL A 13 5.52 -7.59 -0.76
C VAL A 13 5.85 -7.58 -2.26
N ARG A 14 6.89 -8.29 -2.70
CA ARG A 14 7.26 -8.37 -4.13
C ARG A 14 6.15 -8.99 -4.97
N SER A 15 5.53 -10.07 -4.49
CA SER A 15 4.41 -10.75 -5.13
C SER A 15 3.22 -9.80 -5.29
N PHE A 16 2.93 -9.00 -4.27
CA PHE A 16 1.86 -8.00 -4.32
C PHE A 16 2.15 -6.87 -5.31
N TYR A 17 3.35 -6.28 -5.29
CA TYR A 17 3.71 -5.22 -6.25
C TYR A 17 3.73 -5.73 -7.69
N THR A 18 4.24 -6.95 -7.91
CA THR A 18 4.19 -7.60 -9.23
C THR A 18 2.75 -7.78 -9.72
N PHE A 19 1.83 -8.18 -8.83
CA PHE A 19 0.40 -8.24 -9.16
C PHE A 19 -0.16 -6.86 -9.55
N LEU A 20 0.14 -5.82 -8.76
CA LEU A 20 -0.29 -4.44 -9.06
C LEU A 20 0.28 -3.92 -10.38
N ALA A 21 1.48 -4.31 -10.79
CA ALA A 21 2.03 -3.98 -12.11
C ALA A 21 1.23 -4.59 -13.27
N GLY A 22 0.47 -5.66 -13.02
CA GLY A 22 -0.52 -6.19 -13.94
C GLY A 22 -1.74 -5.28 -14.15
N LEU A 23 -1.98 -4.34 -13.23
CA LEU A 23 -3.04 -3.34 -13.34
C LEU A 23 -2.55 -2.10 -14.11
N PRO A 24 -3.46 -1.30 -14.68
CA PRO A 24 -3.11 -0.12 -15.49
C PRO A 24 -2.30 0.98 -14.79
N ARG A 25 -2.31 1.02 -13.44
CA ARG A 25 -1.81 2.16 -12.66
C ARG A 25 -0.32 2.10 -12.30
N LEU A 26 0.20 0.90 -12.04
CA LEU A 26 1.62 0.71 -11.67
C LEU A 26 2.39 0.16 -12.86
N SER A 27 3.54 0.77 -13.17
CA SER A 27 4.51 0.22 -14.13
C SER A 27 5.46 -0.74 -13.42
N ALA A 28 5.83 -1.84 -14.07
CA ALA A 28 6.86 -2.74 -13.55
C ALA A 28 8.23 -2.02 -13.40
N ASP A 29 8.53 -1.03 -14.25
CA ASP A 29 9.77 -0.24 -14.20
C ASP A 29 9.86 0.68 -12.97
N ASP A 30 8.73 0.93 -12.32
CA ASP A 30 8.66 1.70 -11.07
C ASP A 30 8.87 0.82 -9.83
N ILE A 31 8.87 -0.51 -9.98
CA ILE A 31 9.20 -1.43 -8.88
C ILE A 31 10.71 -1.60 -8.82
N LEU A 32 11.30 -1.21 -7.70
CA LEU A 32 12.73 -1.23 -7.47
C LEU A 32 13.08 -2.41 -6.57
N ASP A 33 13.90 -3.33 -7.08
CA ASP A 33 14.48 -4.40 -6.27
C ASP A 33 15.78 -3.93 -5.59
N PRO A 34 16.01 -4.32 -4.33
CA PRO A 34 17.26 -4.04 -3.65
C PRO A 34 18.43 -4.81 -4.28
N PRO A 35 19.66 -4.28 -4.19
CA PRO A 35 20.87 -5.07 -4.38
C PRO A 35 20.95 -6.26 -3.41
N GLU A 36 21.83 -7.22 -3.66
CA GLU A 36 22.02 -8.39 -2.77
C GLU A 36 22.36 -8.01 -1.33
N GLN A 37 23.15 -6.95 -1.14
CA GLN A 37 23.52 -6.40 0.17
C GLN A 37 22.47 -5.41 0.73
N GLY A 38 21.35 -5.25 0.03
CA GLY A 38 20.30 -4.29 0.33
C GLY A 38 20.61 -2.86 -0.15
N TRP A 39 19.68 -1.94 0.12
CA TRP A 39 19.78 -0.55 -0.32
C TRP A 39 20.94 0.19 0.37
N PRO A 40 21.95 0.68 -0.39
CA PRO A 40 23.12 1.33 0.20
C PRO A 40 22.77 2.66 0.89
N ASP A 41 21.73 3.34 0.40
CA ASP A 41 21.30 4.61 0.96
C ASP A 41 20.63 4.43 2.35
N LEU A 42 20.16 3.22 2.68
CA LEU A 42 19.60 2.86 3.99
C LEU A 42 20.73 2.49 4.97
N THR A 43 21.61 3.45 5.23
CA THR A 43 22.73 3.31 6.16
C THR A 43 22.28 2.98 7.59
N ASP A 44 23.16 2.38 8.40
CA ASP A 44 22.85 2.08 9.80
C ASP A 44 22.50 3.34 10.61
N ALA A 45 23.19 4.46 10.35
CA ALA A 45 22.89 5.74 11.01
C ALA A 45 21.47 6.24 10.65
N TYR A 46 21.07 6.08 9.39
CA TYR A 46 19.73 6.44 8.93
C TYR A 46 18.64 5.58 9.59
N LEU A 47 18.83 4.25 9.60
CA LEU A 47 17.85 3.34 10.17
C LEU A 47 17.82 3.39 11.71
N ALA A 48 18.93 3.71 12.37
CA ALA A 48 18.98 3.89 13.82
C ALA A 48 18.04 5.01 14.30
N ALA A 49 17.83 6.05 13.49
CA ALA A 49 16.90 7.13 13.79
C ALA A 49 15.43 6.67 13.88
N LEU A 50 15.10 5.50 13.29
CA LEU A 50 13.76 4.91 13.39
C LEU A 50 13.49 4.25 14.75
N GLY A 51 14.52 4.04 15.59
CA GLY A 51 14.39 3.34 16.86
C GLY A 51 13.94 1.88 16.73
N LYS A 52 14.13 1.26 15.56
CA LYS A 52 13.72 -0.11 15.27
C LYS A 52 14.81 -1.13 15.60
N THR A 53 14.41 -2.39 15.76
CA THR A 53 15.36 -3.48 16.00
C THR A 53 16.23 -3.73 14.76
N PRO A 54 17.44 -4.32 14.93
CA PRO A 54 18.28 -4.68 13.80
C PRO A 54 17.58 -5.57 12.76
N VAL A 55 16.66 -6.44 13.20
CA VAL A 55 15.86 -7.31 12.31
C VAL A 55 14.91 -6.49 11.43
N VAL A 56 14.23 -5.49 11.99
CA VAL A 56 13.35 -4.59 11.21
C VAL A 56 14.18 -3.72 10.28
N CYS A 57 15.29 -3.17 10.75
CA CYS A 57 16.20 -2.37 9.90
C CYS A 57 16.72 -3.20 8.71
N ASP A 58 17.10 -4.45 8.96
CA ASP A 58 17.54 -5.38 7.93
C ASP A 58 16.41 -5.75 6.96
N LEU A 59 15.18 -5.96 7.44
CA LEU A 59 14.00 -6.12 6.58
C LEU A 59 13.80 -4.91 5.66
N LEU A 60 13.71 -3.69 6.22
CA LEU A 60 13.52 -2.46 5.45
C LEU A 60 14.61 -2.28 4.39
N ARG A 61 15.86 -2.61 4.73
CA ARG A 61 17.00 -2.54 3.80
C ARG A 61 16.86 -3.45 2.58
N HIS A 62 16.07 -4.52 2.67
CA HIS A 62 15.92 -5.54 1.63
C HIS A 62 14.49 -5.64 1.07
N LEU A 63 13.61 -4.66 1.35
CA LEU A 63 12.30 -4.60 0.71
C LEU A 63 12.42 -4.05 -0.72
N PRO A 64 11.58 -4.52 -1.67
CA PRO A 64 11.33 -3.78 -2.89
C PRO A 64 10.54 -2.51 -2.58
N TYR A 65 10.76 -1.45 -3.36
CA TYR A 65 10.06 -0.18 -3.20
C TYR A 65 9.48 0.31 -4.51
N ILE A 66 8.39 1.08 -4.43
CA ILE A 66 7.81 1.76 -5.59
C ILE A 66 8.44 3.15 -5.72
N ARG A 67 9.05 3.44 -6.88
CA ARG A 67 9.57 4.76 -7.24
C ARG A 67 8.37 5.71 -7.45
N PRO A 68 8.31 6.87 -6.77
CA PRO A 68 7.29 7.87 -7.06
C PRO A 68 7.44 8.39 -8.49
N ASN A 69 6.37 8.40 -9.27
CA ASN A 69 6.37 8.94 -10.64
C ASN A 69 5.49 10.20 -10.80
N GLY A 70 4.93 10.72 -9.70
CA GLY A 70 4.06 11.89 -9.69
C GLY A 70 2.62 11.63 -10.13
N GLN A 71 2.23 10.37 -10.39
CA GLN A 71 0.89 9.96 -10.83
C GLN A 71 0.22 9.04 -9.79
N ASN A 72 0.49 9.26 -8.50
CA ASN A 72 -0.03 8.46 -7.39
C ASN A 72 0.15 6.94 -7.56
N ASN A 73 1.21 6.51 -8.27
CA ASN A 73 1.52 5.09 -8.52
C ASN A 73 1.86 4.30 -7.24
N GLN A 74 2.14 5.00 -6.15
CA GLN A 74 2.40 4.42 -4.84
C GLN A 74 1.12 4.09 -4.06
N GLN A 75 -0.07 4.44 -4.54
CA GLN A 75 -1.31 4.02 -3.90
C GLN A 75 -1.61 2.57 -4.27
N ILE A 76 -1.59 1.71 -3.25
CA ILE A 76 -1.62 0.25 -3.40
C ILE A 76 -2.92 -0.40 -2.86
N ALA A 77 -3.77 0.41 -2.23
CA ALA A 77 -5.11 0.09 -1.76
C ALA A 77 -5.87 1.42 -1.50
N PRO A 78 -7.21 1.40 -1.30
CA PRO A 78 -7.98 2.60 -0.93
C PRO A 78 -7.33 3.35 0.23
N TRP A 79 -7.12 4.67 0.07
CA TRP A 79 -6.46 5.55 1.04
C TRP A 79 -5.09 5.08 1.58
N THR A 80 -4.44 4.15 0.89
CA THR A 80 -3.21 3.50 1.33
C THR A 80 -2.10 3.68 0.31
N THR A 81 -0.99 4.28 0.73
CA THR A 81 0.22 4.41 -0.08
C THR A 81 1.34 3.52 0.46
N ALA A 82 2.16 2.96 -0.42
CA ALA A 82 3.36 2.23 -0.08
C ALA A 82 4.44 3.18 0.45
N THR A 83 5.03 2.86 1.60
CA THR A 83 6.14 3.64 2.16
C THR A 83 7.44 3.29 1.44
N ASN A 84 8.13 4.29 0.92
CA ASN A 84 9.46 4.13 0.32
C ASN A 84 10.55 4.78 1.19
N TYR A 85 11.26 3.97 1.98
CA TYR A 85 12.29 4.48 2.88
C TYR A 85 13.53 5.03 2.18
N THR A 86 13.70 4.75 0.88
CA THR A 86 14.83 5.27 0.08
C THR A 86 14.59 6.69 -0.41
N ASP A 87 13.32 7.12 -0.47
CA ASP A 87 12.95 8.38 -1.10
C ASP A 87 13.35 9.63 -0.29
N SER A 88 13.38 10.78 -0.97
CA SER A 88 13.75 12.06 -0.36
C SER A 88 12.75 12.55 0.66
N THR A 89 11.47 12.22 0.49
CA THR A 89 10.37 12.67 1.36
C THR A 89 10.47 12.00 2.73
N THR A 90 10.60 10.67 2.76
CA THR A 90 10.80 9.89 3.99
C THR A 90 12.06 10.35 4.71
N ARG A 91 13.16 10.57 3.97
CA ARG A 91 14.40 11.14 4.54
C ARG A 91 14.19 12.50 5.18
N TRP A 92 13.49 13.39 4.50
CA TRP A 92 13.19 14.73 5.00
C TRP A 92 12.36 14.67 6.29
N THR A 93 11.35 13.79 6.32
CA THR A 93 10.48 13.55 7.47
C THR A 93 11.27 13.03 8.68
N LEU A 94 12.11 12.01 8.48
CA LEU A 94 12.96 11.44 9.53
C LEU A 94 13.94 12.46 10.10
N ASN A 95 14.60 13.24 9.24
CA ASN A 95 15.57 14.25 9.67
C ASN A 95 14.94 15.37 10.52
N ARG A 96 13.62 15.57 10.42
CA ARG A 96 12.88 16.54 11.24
C ARG A 96 12.20 15.92 12.46
N GLY A 97 12.33 14.61 12.66
CA GLY A 97 11.64 13.88 13.74
C GLY A 97 10.11 13.83 13.55
N LEU A 98 9.61 14.00 12.33
CA LEU A 98 8.17 14.03 12.02
C LEU A 98 7.61 12.63 11.77
N ILE A 99 7.84 11.70 12.70
CA ILE A 99 7.45 10.28 12.53
C ILE A 99 5.93 10.11 12.54
N ASP A 100 5.26 10.77 13.49
CA ASP A 100 3.82 10.65 13.69
C ASP A 100 3.05 11.26 12.51
N GLY A 101 2.01 10.56 12.08
CA GLY A 101 1.20 10.86 10.91
C GLY A 101 1.87 10.59 9.55
N ASN A 102 3.18 10.32 9.51
CA ASN A 102 3.92 10.09 8.26
C ASN A 102 4.41 8.63 8.14
N LEU A 103 5.05 8.12 9.19
CA LEU A 103 5.58 6.75 9.27
C LEU A 103 4.98 5.96 10.43
N ALA A 104 4.23 6.61 11.30
CA ALA A 104 3.36 5.99 12.30
C ALA A 104 1.97 6.64 12.18
N PRO A 105 0.87 5.89 12.33
CA PRO A 105 -0.46 6.49 12.34
C PRO A 105 -0.60 7.52 13.46
N ILE A 106 -1.37 8.58 13.21
CA ILE A 106 -1.71 9.55 14.27
C ILE A 106 -2.47 8.82 15.37
N GLY A 107 -1.96 8.92 16.61
CA GLY A 107 -2.57 8.26 17.76
C GLY A 107 -2.20 6.78 17.91
N ALA A 108 -1.34 6.20 17.07
CA ALA A 108 -0.86 4.83 17.31
C ALA A 108 0.05 4.69 18.55
N GLY A 109 0.40 5.80 19.20
CA GLY A 109 1.41 5.85 20.25
C GLY A 109 2.78 5.43 19.73
N ASP A 110 3.62 4.94 20.64
CA ASP A 110 4.95 4.42 20.29
C ASP A 110 4.83 3.10 19.53
N VAL A 111 4.97 3.12 18.21
CA VAL A 111 5.02 1.90 17.39
C VAL A 111 6.23 1.06 17.84
N PRO A 112 6.03 -0.18 18.34
CA PRO A 112 7.10 -0.94 18.96
C PRO A 112 8.33 -1.10 18.05
N PRO A 113 9.56 -1.17 18.61
CA PRO A 113 10.79 -1.31 17.82
C PRO A 113 10.82 -2.51 16.87
N HIS A 114 10.05 -3.57 17.17
CA HIS A 114 9.97 -4.79 16.39
C HIS A 114 8.87 -4.78 15.31
N VAL A 115 8.21 -3.64 15.09
CA VAL A 115 7.17 -3.45 14.07
C VAL A 115 7.68 -2.54 12.96
N ALA A 116 7.63 -3.04 11.73
CA ALA A 116 7.90 -2.29 10.50
C ALA A 116 6.62 -1.63 9.97
N VAL A 117 6.71 -0.43 9.41
CA VAL A 117 5.57 0.24 8.77
C VAL A 117 5.78 0.21 7.27
N LEU A 118 4.90 -0.50 6.56
CA LEU A 118 5.03 -0.72 5.11
C LEU A 118 4.19 0.26 4.28
N THR A 119 3.24 0.93 4.92
CA THR A 119 2.27 1.81 4.27
C THR A 119 2.02 3.07 5.07
N SER A 120 1.55 4.12 4.39
CA SER A 120 1.12 5.38 4.99
C SER A 120 -0.20 5.86 4.36
N GLY A 121 -0.95 6.68 5.07
CA GLY A 121 -2.29 7.14 4.68
C GLY A 121 -3.29 7.04 5.82
N SER A 122 -4.50 7.62 5.65
CA SER A 122 -5.57 7.52 6.66
C SER A 122 -5.98 6.07 6.91
N ALA A 123 -5.66 5.16 5.98
CA ALA A 123 -5.98 3.76 6.02
C ALA A 123 -5.29 2.91 7.08
N ILE A 124 -4.31 3.37 7.86
CA ILE A 124 -4.04 2.58 9.09
C ILE A 124 -5.25 2.71 10.03
N THR A 125 -5.91 3.86 10.06
CA THR A 125 -7.20 4.12 10.73
C THR A 125 -8.42 3.64 9.93
N ASP A 126 -8.39 3.60 8.59
CA ASP A 126 -9.54 3.11 7.78
C ASP A 126 -9.47 1.60 7.46
N PHE A 127 -8.31 0.96 7.37
CA PHE A 127 -8.19 -0.50 7.36
C PHE A 127 -8.68 -1.07 8.70
N ILE A 128 -8.36 -0.38 9.78
CA ILE A 128 -8.98 -0.53 11.11
C ILE A 128 -10.52 -0.43 11.07
N GLN A 129 -11.11 0.38 10.18
CA GLN A 129 -12.57 0.50 10.02
C GLN A 129 -13.18 -0.50 9.02
N GLN A 130 -12.38 -1.05 8.09
CA GLN A 130 -12.78 -2.13 7.19
C GLN A 130 -12.78 -3.48 7.90
N GLU A 131 -11.93 -3.65 8.92
CA GLU A 131 -11.99 -4.77 9.85
C GLU A 131 -12.92 -4.45 11.03
N ARG A 132 -13.61 -5.47 11.55
CA ARG A 132 -14.26 -5.35 12.86
C ARG A 132 -13.22 -5.67 13.93
N PRO A 133 -13.01 -4.81 14.94
CA PRO A 133 -12.06 -5.12 16.00
C PRO A 133 -12.52 -6.38 16.75
N GLU A 134 -11.59 -7.31 17.01
CA GLU A 134 -11.91 -8.56 17.73
C GLU A 134 -12.13 -8.32 19.22
N ARG A 135 -11.79 -7.13 19.70
CA ARG A 135 -11.91 -6.66 21.09
C ARG A 135 -12.65 -5.33 21.11
N SER A 136 -13.12 -4.91 22.29
CA SER A 136 -13.63 -3.54 22.47
C SER A 136 -12.59 -2.54 21.95
N GLU A 137 -13.01 -1.57 21.14
CA GLU A 137 -12.16 -0.47 20.67
C GLU A 137 -11.40 0.10 21.88
N PRO A 138 -10.08 -0.10 21.97
CA PRO A 138 -9.31 0.52 23.02
C PRO A 138 -9.34 2.03 22.80
N ALA A 139 -9.19 2.80 23.89
CA ALA A 139 -9.04 4.24 23.76
C ALA A 139 -7.90 4.57 22.78
N GLN A 140 -8.07 5.61 21.97
CA GLN A 140 -7.13 5.95 20.89
C GLN A 140 -5.70 6.20 21.41
N ASP A 141 -5.53 6.54 22.68
CA ASP A 141 -4.25 6.73 23.38
C ASP A 141 -3.69 5.45 24.03
N SER A 142 -4.34 4.30 23.84
CA SER A 142 -3.89 3.03 24.40
C SER A 142 -2.66 2.49 23.66
N PRO A 143 -1.60 2.07 24.38
CA PRO A 143 -0.44 1.40 23.77
C PRO A 143 -0.78 0.04 23.13
N ASP A 144 -1.99 -0.48 23.36
CA ASP A 144 -2.52 -1.70 22.76
C ASP A 144 -3.49 -1.42 21.59
N ALA A 145 -3.69 -0.15 21.19
CA ALA A 145 -4.57 0.20 20.08
C ALA A 145 -4.20 -0.52 18.77
N TRP A 146 -2.90 -0.64 18.50
CA TRP A 146 -2.39 -1.37 17.34
C TRP A 146 -2.60 -2.89 17.41
N ARG A 147 -2.91 -3.46 18.59
CA ARG A 147 -3.19 -4.90 18.79
C ARG A 147 -4.69 -5.24 18.79
N ALA A 148 -5.57 -4.26 18.68
CA ALA A 148 -7.01 -4.50 18.67
C ALA A 148 -7.51 -5.19 17.38
N TYR A 149 -6.64 -5.26 16.37
CA TYR A 149 -6.93 -5.75 15.02
C TYR A 149 -6.20 -7.06 14.76
N HIS A 150 -6.72 -7.83 13.81
CA HIS A 150 -6.25 -9.18 13.56
C HIS A 150 -4.85 -9.15 12.94
N THR A 151 -3.87 -9.75 13.60
CA THR A 151 -2.52 -9.88 13.02
C THR A 151 -2.49 -11.09 12.09
N ARG A 152 -2.25 -10.86 10.79
CA ARG A 152 -2.08 -11.92 9.79
C ARG A 152 -0.63 -12.06 9.33
N PRO A 153 -0.23 -13.25 8.88
CA PRO A 153 0.82 -13.41 7.89
C PRO A 153 0.84 -12.35 6.80
N ALA A 154 2.02 -11.82 6.45
CA ALA A 154 2.15 -10.84 5.36
C ALA A 154 1.65 -11.42 4.02
N GLU A 155 1.96 -12.69 3.75
CA GLU A 155 1.48 -13.39 2.55
C GLU A 155 -0.05 -13.46 2.50
N GLU A 156 -0.70 -13.94 3.56
CA GLU A 156 -2.16 -14.03 3.60
C GLU A 156 -2.83 -12.66 3.51
N PHE A 157 -2.25 -11.65 4.16
CA PHE A 157 -2.72 -10.28 4.11
C PHE A 157 -2.72 -9.73 2.68
N PHE A 158 -1.58 -9.84 1.99
CA PHE A 158 -1.49 -9.36 0.61
C PHE A 158 -2.28 -10.22 -0.36
N GLU A 159 -2.47 -11.51 -0.10
CA GLU A 159 -3.32 -12.35 -0.95
C GLU A 159 -4.79 -11.94 -0.85
N GLU A 160 -5.28 -11.59 0.35
CA GLU A 160 -6.61 -11.02 0.53
C GLU A 160 -6.78 -9.73 -0.29
N TRP A 161 -5.79 -8.84 -0.30
CA TRP A 161 -5.84 -7.62 -1.10
C TRP A 161 -5.86 -7.92 -2.60
N LYS A 162 -5.07 -8.90 -3.07
CA LYS A 162 -5.15 -9.36 -4.46
C LYS A 162 -6.55 -9.89 -4.77
N ASP A 163 -7.16 -10.64 -3.86
CA ASP A 163 -8.53 -11.13 -4.05
C ASP A 163 -9.54 -9.99 -4.19
N LYS A 164 -9.43 -8.93 -3.38
CA LYS A 164 -10.29 -7.73 -3.52
C LYS A 164 -10.15 -7.06 -4.88
N TYR A 165 -8.95 -7.02 -5.46
CA TYR A 165 -8.74 -6.57 -6.83
C TYR A 165 -9.29 -7.56 -7.87
N ARG A 166 -9.07 -8.87 -7.70
CA ARG A 166 -9.57 -9.91 -8.62
C ARG A 166 -11.10 -9.91 -8.71
N THR A 167 -11.79 -9.75 -7.58
CA THR A 167 -13.26 -9.67 -7.52
C THR A 167 -13.82 -8.32 -7.94
N LEU A 168 -12.95 -7.32 -8.18
CA LEU A 168 -13.32 -5.93 -8.40
C LEU A 168 -14.13 -5.33 -7.24
N GLU A 169 -13.99 -5.87 -6.03
CA GLU A 169 -14.38 -5.14 -4.81
C GLU A 169 -13.62 -3.81 -4.79
N TRP A 170 -12.33 -3.88 -5.15
CA TRP A 170 -11.46 -2.73 -5.41
C TRP A 170 -11.22 -2.61 -6.92
N ALA A 171 -11.88 -1.64 -7.55
CA ALA A 171 -11.74 -1.39 -8.98
C ALA A 171 -10.81 -0.19 -9.22
N PRO A 172 -9.58 -0.37 -9.76
CA PRO A 172 -8.62 0.72 -9.90
C PRO A 172 -9.05 1.80 -10.89
N LEU A 173 -8.65 3.04 -10.58
CA LEU A 173 -8.68 4.19 -11.48
C LEU A 173 -7.24 4.58 -11.85
N ILE A 174 -7.07 5.38 -12.90
CA ILE A 174 -5.74 5.76 -13.38
C ILE A 174 -5.41 7.18 -12.97
N GLU A 175 -6.33 8.12 -13.18
CA GLU A 175 -6.08 9.55 -13.00
C GLU A 175 -6.71 10.12 -11.72
N ASN A 176 -7.74 9.49 -11.17
CA ASN A 176 -8.38 9.97 -9.94
C ASN A 176 -7.39 9.99 -8.75
N ALA A 177 -7.18 11.19 -8.21
CA ALA A 177 -6.14 11.49 -7.23
C ALA A 177 -6.54 11.25 -5.77
N ASP A 178 -7.84 11.14 -5.46
CA ASP A 178 -8.29 11.01 -4.08
C ASP A 178 -8.02 9.59 -3.58
N ASP A 179 -8.59 8.58 -4.26
CA ASP A 179 -8.55 7.19 -3.77
C ASP A 179 -7.98 6.21 -4.80
N GLY A 180 -7.93 6.63 -6.08
CA GLY A 180 -7.52 5.89 -7.27
C GLY A 180 -7.97 4.42 -7.34
N VAL A 181 -9.01 4.09 -6.59
CA VAL A 181 -9.70 2.80 -6.47
C VAL A 181 -11.14 3.12 -6.10
N VAL A 182 -12.08 2.59 -6.87
CA VAL A 182 -13.51 2.65 -6.58
C VAL A 182 -13.89 1.48 -5.68
N ILE A 183 -14.54 1.80 -4.55
CA ILE A 183 -15.02 0.82 -3.56
C ILE A 183 -16.54 0.87 -3.35
N SER A 184 -17.21 1.93 -3.81
CA SER A 184 -18.67 2.03 -3.77
C SER A 184 -19.32 1.13 -4.83
N TYR A 185 -20.63 0.89 -4.69
CA TYR A 185 -21.44 0.10 -5.63
C TYR A 185 -22.62 0.91 -6.19
N ASP A 186 -22.38 2.19 -6.50
CA ASP A 186 -23.31 3.04 -7.25
C ASP A 186 -23.21 2.81 -8.78
N ALA A 187 -24.09 3.44 -9.55
CA ALA A 187 -24.14 3.26 -11.01
C ALA A 187 -22.82 3.63 -11.72
N GLY A 188 -22.14 4.70 -11.29
CA GLY A 188 -20.87 5.11 -11.88
C GLY A 188 -19.74 4.14 -11.53
N SER A 189 -19.75 3.59 -10.31
CA SER A 189 -18.79 2.58 -9.89
C SER A 189 -18.92 1.25 -10.65
N GLU A 190 -20.13 0.87 -11.09
CA GLU A 190 -20.35 -0.37 -11.82
C GLU A 190 -19.87 -0.28 -13.27
N GLU A 191 -19.91 0.91 -13.88
CA GLU A 191 -19.35 1.15 -15.21
C GLU A 191 -17.85 0.88 -15.24
N VAL A 192 -17.12 1.32 -14.21
CA VAL A 192 -15.68 1.03 -14.04
C VAL A 192 -15.45 -0.48 -14.00
N ARG A 193 -16.21 -1.21 -13.19
CA ARG A 193 -16.10 -2.68 -13.09
C ARG A 193 -16.41 -3.35 -14.42
N GLN A 194 -17.43 -2.87 -15.13
CA GLN A 194 -17.81 -3.41 -16.42
C GLN A 194 -16.70 -3.20 -17.46
N ILE A 195 -16.03 -2.05 -17.47
CA ILE A 195 -14.85 -1.81 -18.32
C ILE A 195 -13.78 -2.88 -18.08
N TYR A 196 -13.45 -3.19 -16.82
CA TYR A 196 -12.48 -4.24 -16.52
C TYR A 196 -12.92 -5.62 -17.05
N ARG A 197 -14.19 -5.99 -16.85
CA ARG A 197 -14.74 -7.28 -17.31
C ARG A 197 -14.76 -7.37 -18.84
N ASP A 198 -15.14 -6.30 -19.53
CA ASP A 198 -15.18 -6.24 -21.00
C ASP A 198 -13.78 -6.40 -21.62
N HIS A 199 -12.75 -6.01 -20.88
CA HIS A 199 -11.34 -6.17 -21.26
C HIS A 199 -10.70 -7.44 -20.68
N GLY A 200 -11.51 -8.40 -20.22
CA GLY A 200 -11.08 -9.76 -19.89
C GLY A 200 -10.51 -9.94 -18.48
N TRP A 201 -10.73 -9.00 -17.56
CA TRP A 201 -10.36 -9.17 -16.15
C TRP A 201 -11.14 -10.33 -15.49
N PRO A 202 -10.50 -11.17 -14.63
CA PRO A 202 -9.08 -11.16 -14.29
C PRO A 202 -8.20 -12.06 -15.18
N ASP A 203 -8.79 -12.93 -16.02
CA ASP A 203 -8.04 -14.02 -16.68
C ASP A 203 -7.32 -13.60 -17.97
N ARG A 204 -8.07 -13.07 -18.94
CA ARG A 204 -7.55 -12.71 -20.28
C ARG A 204 -7.46 -11.20 -20.42
N PHE A 205 -6.86 -10.59 -19.41
CA PHE A 205 -6.89 -9.14 -19.24
C PHE A 205 -6.01 -8.40 -20.25
N ASP A 206 -6.64 -7.59 -21.09
CA ASP A 206 -5.94 -6.62 -21.94
C ASP A 206 -5.71 -5.32 -21.16
N ARG A 207 -4.56 -5.27 -20.46
CA ARG A 207 -4.16 -4.13 -19.64
C ARG A 207 -4.15 -2.81 -20.41
N ALA A 208 -3.69 -2.81 -21.66
CA ALA A 208 -3.53 -1.59 -22.45
C ALA A 208 -4.89 -1.06 -22.92
N ALA A 209 -5.73 -1.93 -23.49
CA ALA A 209 -7.06 -1.54 -23.93
C ALA A 209 -7.96 -1.11 -22.76
N CYS A 210 -7.88 -1.82 -21.62
CA CYS A 210 -8.59 -1.43 -20.40
C CYS A 210 -8.13 -0.04 -19.92
N ALA A 211 -6.82 0.23 -19.94
CA ALA A 211 -6.29 1.52 -19.51
C ALA A 211 -6.84 2.67 -20.36
N ASP A 212 -6.90 2.49 -21.68
CA ASP A 212 -7.45 3.48 -22.60
C ASP A 212 -8.96 3.70 -22.37
N ALA A 213 -9.71 2.64 -22.06
CA ALA A 213 -11.12 2.74 -21.75
C ALA A 213 -11.39 3.48 -20.43
N ILE A 214 -10.61 3.21 -19.39
CA ILE A 214 -10.70 3.91 -18.09
C ILE A 214 -10.40 5.40 -18.25
N ARG A 215 -9.31 5.78 -18.95
CA ARG A 215 -8.99 7.21 -19.16
C ARG A 215 -10.10 7.96 -19.92
N ARG A 216 -10.74 7.31 -20.90
CA ARG A 216 -11.89 7.89 -21.62
C ARG A 216 -13.10 8.06 -20.72
N TRP A 217 -13.35 7.09 -19.84
CA TRP A 217 -14.42 7.18 -18.85
C TRP A 217 -14.15 8.31 -17.85
N GLU A 218 -12.94 8.38 -17.27
CA GLU A 218 -12.54 9.44 -16.34
C GLU A 218 -12.68 10.82 -16.98
N GLY A 219 -12.17 11.01 -18.21
CA GLY A 219 -12.28 12.29 -18.92
C GLY A 219 -13.70 12.71 -19.29
N ASN A 220 -14.63 11.76 -19.46
CA ASN A 220 -16.05 12.08 -19.70
C ASN A 220 -16.76 12.47 -18.40
N THR A 221 -16.49 11.79 -17.30
CA THR A 221 -17.13 12.03 -16.00
C THR A 221 -16.68 13.36 -15.38
N SER A 222 -15.40 13.72 -15.51
CA SER A 222 -14.89 15.03 -15.05
C SER A 222 -15.53 16.23 -15.73
N ASN A 223 -16.16 16.07 -16.91
CA ASN A 223 -16.87 17.15 -17.61
C ASN A 223 -18.29 17.41 -17.08
N TYR A 224 -18.81 16.59 -16.16
CA TYR A 224 -20.14 16.74 -15.57
C TYR A 224 -20.13 17.37 -14.16
N GLU A 225 -18.96 17.69 -13.60
CA GLU A 225 -18.79 18.31 -12.27
C GLU A 225 -18.35 19.80 -12.33
N LEU A 226 -18.87 20.58 -13.28
CA LEU A 226 -18.71 22.06 -13.35
C LEU A 226 -19.99 22.81 -12.99
#